data_AF-K1S3K4-F1
#
_entry.id   AF-K1S3K4-F1
#
_cell.length_a   1.000
_cell.length_b   1.000
_cell.length_c   1.000
_cell.angle_alpha   90.00
_cell.angle_beta   90.00
_cell.angle_gamma   90.00
#
_symmetry.space_group_name_H-M   'P 1'
#
loop_
_entity.id
_entity.type
_entity.pdbx_description
1 polymer ?
#
loop_
_entity_poly.entity_id
_entity_poly.type
_entity_poly.pdbx_seq_one_letter_code
_entity_poly.pdbx_strand_id
1 'polypeptide(L)'
;KEFNNVQLDVTFIQAATRSNITSGEDIATSFGKISKWFTDLKSIAWDGHPTVTQKDTTSTISPNHEETFTVVDSVTRNGEGHVTGINVKTVKLPTGSGYVHPTHDPHTSGLYKITVDELGHVSDATAVTKTDITDLGIPGSDTNTTYTLSGAYGSGSNTWVTTLTPSSGSATTSTVPT
;
A
#
# COMPACT_ATOMS: atom_id res chain seq x y z
N LYS A 1 -30.32 54.66 75.61
CA LYS A 1 -29.07 53.99 75.22
C LYS A 1 -29.18 53.72 73.74
N GLU A 2 -28.49 54.52 72.92
CA GLU A 2 -28.40 54.23 71.49
C GLU A 2 -27.49 53.00 71.31
N PHE A 3 -27.97 52.01 70.57
CA PHE A 3 -27.14 50.87 70.20
C PHE A 3 -26.28 51.31 69.03
N ASN A 4 -24.97 51.39 69.27
CA ASN A 4 -24.00 51.66 68.23
C ASN A 4 -23.99 50.46 67.26
N ASN A 5 -24.71 50.57 66.15
CA ASN A 5 -24.75 49.56 65.11
C ASN A 5 -23.49 49.67 64.26
N VAL A 6 -22.35 49.31 64.86
CA VAL A 6 -21.06 49.25 64.17
C VAL A 6 -21.11 48.03 63.25
N GLN A 7 -21.16 48.27 61.94
CA GLN A 7 -20.91 47.23 60.96
C GLN A 7 -19.47 46.76 61.13
N LEU A 8 -19.30 45.58 61.72
CA LEU A 8 -18.01 44.92 61.81
C LEU A 8 -17.76 44.24 60.47
N ASP A 9 -17.03 44.90 59.57
CA ASP A 9 -16.48 44.26 58.39
C ASP A 9 -15.35 43.32 58.83
N VAL A 10 -15.71 42.16 59.38
CA VAL A 10 -14.75 41.14 59.80
C VAL A 10 -14.16 40.52 58.54
N THR A 11 -13.00 41.01 58.12
CA THR A 11 -12.25 40.44 57.01
C THR A 11 -11.50 39.20 57.51
N PHE A 12 -12.01 38.02 57.21
CA PHE A 12 -11.34 36.76 57.54
C PHE A 12 -10.25 36.49 56.50
N ILE A 13 -9.00 36.39 56.94
CA ILE A 13 -7.88 36.04 56.07
C ILE A 13 -7.90 34.53 55.86
N GLN A 14 -7.86 34.09 54.59
CA GLN A 14 -7.77 32.68 54.24
C GLN A 14 -6.46 32.07 54.79
N ALA A 15 -6.54 30.86 55.35
CA ALA A 15 -5.37 30.11 55.79
C ALA A 15 -4.50 29.66 54.61
N ALA A 16 -3.17 29.66 54.79
CA ALA A 16 -2.22 29.27 53.75
C ALA A 16 -2.34 27.79 53.33
N THR A 17 -2.65 26.91 54.28
CA THR A 17 -2.75 25.45 54.07
C THR A 17 -4.04 24.89 54.66
N ARG A 18 -4.50 23.76 54.11
CA ARG A 18 -5.62 23.01 54.68
C ARG A 18 -5.19 22.37 55.99
N SER A 19 -5.72 22.89 57.09
CA SER A 19 -5.49 22.36 58.44
C SER A 19 -6.82 22.08 59.13
N ASN A 20 -6.84 21.13 60.07
CA ASN A 20 -8.01 20.85 60.91
C ASN A 20 -8.31 22.03 61.85
N ILE A 21 -9.59 22.24 62.17
CA ILE A 21 -9.98 23.19 63.23
C ILE A 21 -9.62 22.55 64.57
N THR A 22 -8.91 23.29 65.40
CA THR A 22 -8.51 22.83 66.74
C THR A 22 -9.35 23.54 67.79
N SER A 23 -9.67 22.84 68.88
CA SER A 23 -10.33 23.48 70.03
C SER A 23 -9.46 24.59 70.61
N GLY A 24 -10.07 25.73 70.96
CA GLY A 24 -9.38 26.89 71.53
C GLY A 24 -8.81 27.87 70.49
N GLU A 25 -8.96 27.60 69.19
CA GLU A 25 -8.62 28.59 68.15
C GLU A 25 -9.60 29.76 68.18
N ASP A 26 -9.10 30.96 67.89
CA ASP A 26 -9.99 32.09 67.70
C ASP A 26 -10.90 31.87 66.48
N ILE A 27 -12.05 32.54 66.52
CA ILE A 27 -13.08 32.43 65.48
C ILE A 27 -12.50 32.86 64.12
N ALA A 28 -11.59 33.84 64.11
CA ALA A 28 -10.94 34.33 62.90
C ALA A 28 -10.09 33.25 62.22
N THR A 29 -9.30 32.51 62.98
CA THR A 29 -8.48 31.38 62.48
C THR A 29 -9.37 30.26 61.97
N SER A 30 -10.44 29.93 62.71
CA SER A 30 -11.39 28.90 62.31
C SER A 30 -12.05 29.22 60.96
N PHE A 31 -12.54 30.46 60.77
CA PHE A 31 -13.12 30.89 59.50
C PHE A 31 -12.08 31.00 58.37
N GLY A 32 -10.84 31.36 58.67
CA GLY A 32 -9.73 31.33 57.71
C GLY A 32 -9.46 29.92 57.16
N LYS A 33 -9.51 28.89 58.02
CA LYS A 33 -9.37 27.48 57.63
C LYS A 33 -10.57 26.98 56.83
N ILE A 34 -11.79 27.30 57.26
CA ILE A 34 -13.02 26.97 56.53
C ILE A 34 -12.98 27.58 55.12
N SER A 35 -12.56 28.84 55.00
CA SER A 35 -12.36 29.52 53.71
C SER A 35 -11.37 28.76 52.81
N LYS A 36 -10.24 28.30 53.38
CA LYS A 36 -9.25 27.50 52.63
C LYS A 36 -9.83 26.15 52.16
N TRP A 37 -10.59 25.47 53.01
CA TRP A 37 -11.27 24.22 52.62
C TRP A 37 -12.25 24.43 51.47
N PHE A 38 -13.06 25.49 51.52
CA PHE A 38 -13.98 25.81 50.43
C PHE A 38 -13.22 26.09 49.12
N THR A 39 -12.14 26.89 49.15
CA THR A 39 -11.35 27.18 47.94
C THR A 39 -10.77 25.91 47.32
N ASP A 40 -10.15 25.04 48.13
CA ASP A 40 -9.45 23.86 47.60
C ASP A 40 -10.41 22.75 47.15
N LEU A 41 -11.56 22.63 47.81
CA LEU A 41 -12.58 21.64 47.44
C LEU A 41 -13.53 22.14 46.36
N LYS A 42 -13.54 23.44 46.05
CA LYS A 42 -14.45 24.03 45.05
C LYS A 42 -14.39 23.28 43.72
N SER A 43 -13.17 23.08 43.21
CA SER A 43 -12.94 22.42 41.93
C SER A 43 -13.37 20.95 41.91
N ILE A 44 -13.20 20.22 43.02
CA ILE A 44 -13.49 18.78 43.05
C ILE A 44 -14.98 18.52 43.30
N ALA A 45 -15.60 19.30 44.20
CA ALA A 45 -16.93 19.01 44.70
C ALA A 45 -18.08 19.69 43.91
N TRP A 46 -17.80 20.76 43.16
CA TRP A 46 -18.88 21.59 42.57
C TRP A 46 -18.67 21.90 41.09
N ASP A 47 -17.42 22.04 40.65
CA ASP A 47 -17.11 22.36 39.25
C ASP A 47 -16.77 21.11 38.40
N GLY A 48 -16.66 19.94 39.04
CA GLY A 48 -16.20 18.69 38.42
C GLY A 48 -14.68 18.65 38.25
N HIS A 49 -14.11 17.45 38.21
CA HIS A 49 -12.67 17.27 38.02
C HIS A 49 -12.20 18.07 36.79
N PRO A 50 -11.11 18.85 36.88
CA PRO A 50 -10.63 19.64 35.75
C PRO A 50 -10.36 18.75 34.54
N THR A 51 -10.80 19.17 33.37
CA THR A 51 -10.51 18.45 32.12
C THR A 51 -9.00 18.42 31.89
N VAL A 52 -8.42 17.22 31.82
CA VAL A 52 -7.03 17.04 31.41
C VAL A 52 -7.02 16.88 29.89
N THR A 53 -6.39 17.81 29.17
CA THR A 53 -6.20 17.70 27.73
C THR A 53 -5.25 16.55 27.42
N GLN A 54 -5.76 15.47 26.83
CA GLN A 54 -4.96 14.38 26.29
C GLN A 54 -4.72 14.60 24.80
N LYS A 55 -3.48 14.37 24.34
CA LYS A 55 -3.12 14.45 22.92
C LYS A 55 -2.85 13.04 22.41
N ASP A 56 -3.85 12.44 21.79
CA ASP A 56 -3.70 11.15 21.13
C ASP A 56 -2.82 11.33 19.89
N THR A 57 -1.84 10.46 19.73
CA THR A 57 -0.98 10.43 18.54
C THR A 57 -1.23 9.13 17.79
N THR A 58 -1.92 9.22 16.66
CA THR A 58 -2.13 8.09 15.76
C THR A 58 -0.94 7.96 14.83
N SER A 59 -0.39 6.75 14.68
CA SER A 59 0.63 6.48 13.66
C SER A 59 0.01 6.61 12.27
N THR A 60 0.66 7.36 11.37
CA THR A 60 0.34 7.40 9.94
C THR A 60 1.24 6.48 9.12
N ILE A 61 2.17 5.77 9.76
CA ILE A 61 3.16 4.92 9.09
C ILE A 61 2.49 3.61 8.66
N SER A 62 2.62 3.26 7.38
CA SER A 62 2.32 1.95 6.81
C SER A 62 3.64 1.30 6.38
N PRO A 63 4.29 0.51 7.26
CA PRO A 63 5.63 -0.01 6.99
C PRO A 63 5.61 -0.99 5.80
N ASN A 64 6.58 -0.88 4.91
CA ASN A 64 6.85 -1.86 3.85
C ASN A 64 7.55 -3.10 4.41
N HIS A 65 7.79 -4.11 3.56
CA HIS A 65 8.55 -5.29 3.97
C HIS A 65 9.92 -4.88 4.56
N GLU A 66 10.40 -5.63 5.55
CA GLU A 66 11.63 -5.33 6.29
C GLU A 66 11.66 -4.01 7.08
N GLU A 67 10.64 -3.16 6.99
CA GLU A 67 10.53 -1.99 7.85
C GLU A 67 9.99 -2.35 9.23
N THR A 68 10.11 -1.42 10.16
CA THR A 68 9.72 -1.61 11.56
C THR A 68 8.55 -0.72 11.95
N PHE A 69 7.74 -1.19 12.88
CA PHE A 69 6.77 -0.37 13.60
C PHE A 69 6.83 -0.62 15.10
N THR A 70 6.39 0.37 15.87
CA THR A 70 6.37 0.29 17.33
C THR A 70 5.00 -0.20 17.79
N VAL A 71 4.99 -1.22 18.64
CA VAL A 71 3.78 -1.77 19.28
C VAL A 71 3.84 -1.55 20.77
N VAL A 72 2.66 -1.52 21.40
CA VAL A 72 2.56 -1.62 22.85
C VAL A 72 2.86 -3.05 23.26
N ASP A 73 3.86 -3.22 24.12
CA ASP A 73 4.26 -4.50 24.69
C ASP A 73 3.50 -4.77 26.00
N SER A 74 3.44 -3.76 26.88
CA SER A 74 2.68 -3.87 28.13
C SER A 74 2.20 -2.51 28.64
N VAL A 75 1.17 -2.53 29.49
CA VAL A 75 0.62 -1.34 30.14
C VAL A 75 0.59 -1.58 31.64
N THR A 76 1.24 -0.70 32.39
CA THR A 76 1.27 -0.74 33.85
C THR A 76 0.21 0.19 34.41
N ARG A 77 -0.51 -0.27 35.44
CA ARG A 77 -1.55 0.51 36.13
C ARG A 77 -1.29 0.54 37.64
N ASN A 78 -1.76 1.57 38.33
CA ASN A 78 -1.79 1.62 39.79
C ASN A 78 -2.94 0.75 40.36
N GLY A 79 -3.05 0.70 41.69
CA GLY A 79 -4.11 -0.05 42.38
C GLY A 79 -5.53 0.45 42.07
N GLU A 80 -5.66 1.71 41.65
CA GLU A 80 -6.90 2.36 41.23
C GLU A 80 -7.20 2.19 39.73
N GLY A 81 -6.33 1.51 38.97
CA GLY A 81 -6.53 1.23 37.54
C GLY A 81 -6.07 2.33 36.58
N HIS A 82 -5.49 3.43 37.06
CA HIS A 82 -4.90 4.47 36.21
C HIS A 82 -3.61 3.97 35.56
N VAL A 83 -3.43 4.23 34.26
CA VAL A 83 -2.20 3.90 33.53
C VAL A 83 -1.05 4.76 34.06
N THR A 84 0.03 4.10 34.51
CA THR A 84 1.24 4.75 35.03
C THR A 84 2.47 4.54 34.16
N GLY A 85 2.38 3.63 33.18
CA GLY A 85 3.45 3.40 32.21
C GLY A 85 2.98 2.58 31.02
N ILE A 86 3.61 2.80 29.88
CA ILE A 86 3.44 2.01 28.65
C ILE A 86 4.82 1.54 28.22
N ASN A 87 5.02 0.24 28.14
CA ASN A 87 6.20 -0.33 27.52
C ASN A 87 5.93 -0.50 26.02
N VAL A 88 6.90 -0.13 25.19
CA VAL A 88 6.79 -0.26 23.74
C VAL A 88 7.94 -1.09 23.19
N LYS A 89 7.67 -1.82 22.11
CA LYS A 89 8.65 -2.67 21.42
C LYS A 89 8.63 -2.42 19.92
N THR A 90 9.79 -2.50 19.30
CA THR A 90 9.93 -2.43 17.85
C THR A 90 9.76 -3.82 17.24
N VAL A 91 8.86 -3.95 16.27
CA VAL A 91 8.62 -5.16 15.49
C VAL A 91 9.10 -4.90 14.07
N LYS A 92 9.91 -5.81 13.51
CA LYS A 92 10.34 -5.78 12.10
C LYS A 92 9.43 -6.68 11.29
N LEU A 93 8.89 -6.17 10.18
CA LEU A 93 8.14 -6.99 9.24
C LEU A 93 9.08 -7.99 8.55
N PRO A 94 8.61 -9.21 8.26
CA PRO A 94 9.42 -10.21 7.59
C PRO A 94 9.90 -9.67 6.23
N THR A 95 11.00 -10.24 5.74
CA THR A 95 11.39 -10.07 4.35
C THR A 95 10.20 -10.50 3.50
N GLY A 96 9.67 -9.61 2.65
CA GLY A 96 8.66 -10.00 1.67
C GLY A 96 9.20 -11.20 0.90
N SER A 97 8.34 -12.17 0.54
CA SER A 97 8.74 -13.36 -0.22
C SER A 97 9.75 -12.93 -1.26
N GLY A 98 11.01 -13.32 -1.11
CA GLY A 98 12.18 -12.74 -1.78
C GLY A 98 12.22 -12.96 -3.29
N TYR A 99 11.06 -13.07 -3.92
CA TYR A 99 10.84 -13.07 -5.34
C TYR A 99 11.25 -11.70 -5.91
N VAL A 100 12.55 -11.60 -6.15
CA VAL A 100 13.10 -10.66 -7.10
C VAL A 100 12.85 -11.28 -8.46
N HIS A 101 12.07 -10.61 -9.30
CA HIS A 101 11.92 -11.08 -10.68
C HIS A 101 13.32 -11.08 -11.31
N PRO A 102 13.78 -12.20 -11.90
CA PRO A 102 15.06 -12.22 -12.58
C PRO A 102 15.14 -11.09 -13.61
N THR A 103 16.23 -10.32 -13.55
CA THR A 103 16.53 -9.34 -14.58
C THR A 103 17.12 -10.07 -15.78
N HIS A 104 16.55 -9.89 -16.96
CA HIS A 104 17.08 -10.41 -18.22
C HIS A 104 17.45 -9.24 -19.14
N ASP A 105 18.43 -9.48 -20.01
CA ASP A 105 18.77 -8.53 -21.06
C ASP A 105 17.60 -8.42 -22.06
N PRO A 106 17.13 -7.21 -22.40
CA PRO A 106 16.03 -7.05 -23.33
C PRO A 106 16.46 -7.48 -24.73
N HIS A 107 15.68 -8.38 -25.34
CA HIS A 107 15.87 -8.76 -26.73
C HIS A 107 15.31 -7.68 -27.68
N THR A 108 15.93 -7.54 -28.85
CA THR A 108 15.40 -6.70 -29.93
C THR A 108 14.05 -7.23 -30.42
N SER A 109 13.17 -6.36 -30.95
CA SER A 109 11.93 -6.82 -31.57
C SER A 109 12.21 -7.77 -32.75
N GLY A 110 11.59 -8.95 -32.75
CA GLY A 110 11.81 -9.95 -33.77
C GLY A 110 11.13 -11.28 -33.47
N LEU A 111 11.36 -12.29 -34.31
CA LEU A 111 10.91 -13.66 -34.10
C LEU A 111 12.00 -14.46 -33.40
N TYR A 112 11.62 -15.19 -32.35
CA TYR A 112 12.53 -15.97 -31.51
C TYR A 112 12.03 -17.41 -31.37
N LYS A 113 12.99 -18.33 -31.29
CA LYS A 113 12.78 -19.68 -30.79
C LYS A 113 13.23 -19.71 -29.34
N ILE A 114 12.43 -20.36 -28.50
CA ILE A 114 12.71 -20.48 -27.08
C ILE A 114 13.17 -21.90 -26.76
N THR A 115 13.93 -22.02 -25.68
CA THR A 115 14.09 -23.29 -24.96
C THR A 115 13.26 -23.24 -23.69
N VAL A 116 12.74 -24.40 -23.29
CA VAL A 116 11.95 -24.57 -22.07
C VAL A 116 12.63 -25.64 -21.25
N ASP A 117 12.80 -25.38 -19.95
CA ASP A 117 13.40 -26.33 -19.02
C ASP A 117 12.44 -27.48 -18.65
N GLU A 118 12.92 -28.44 -17.86
CA GLU A 118 12.12 -29.59 -17.41
C GLU A 118 10.92 -29.20 -16.53
N LEU A 119 10.89 -27.97 -16.00
CA LEU A 119 9.83 -27.41 -15.16
C LEU A 119 8.80 -26.61 -15.98
N GLY A 120 9.03 -26.39 -17.26
CA GLY A 120 8.15 -25.61 -18.13
C GLY A 120 8.46 -24.12 -18.17
N HIS A 121 9.59 -23.64 -17.64
CA HIS A 121 9.99 -22.24 -17.73
C HIS A 121 10.82 -21.98 -19.00
N VAL A 122 10.61 -20.82 -19.61
CA VAL A 122 11.47 -20.34 -20.69
C VAL A 122 12.87 -20.08 -20.14
N SER A 123 13.89 -20.76 -20.66
CA SER A 123 15.26 -20.70 -20.16
C SER A 123 16.21 -19.90 -21.06
N ASP A 124 15.91 -19.80 -22.35
CA ASP A 124 16.71 -19.03 -23.31
C ASP A 124 15.86 -18.65 -24.54
N ALA A 125 16.27 -17.59 -25.24
CA ALA A 125 15.64 -17.11 -26.46
C ALA A 125 16.70 -16.80 -27.54
N THR A 126 16.63 -17.48 -28.67
CA THR A 126 17.53 -17.28 -29.83
C THR A 126 16.74 -16.75 -31.02
N ALA A 127 17.30 -15.79 -31.77
CA ALA A 127 16.66 -15.26 -32.96
C ALA A 127 16.45 -16.37 -34.01
N VAL A 128 15.29 -16.35 -34.67
CA VAL A 128 14.97 -17.28 -35.77
C VAL A 128 15.77 -16.90 -37.01
N THR A 129 16.38 -17.89 -37.64
CA THR A 129 17.11 -17.76 -38.92
C THR A 129 16.27 -18.26 -40.09
N LYS A 130 16.69 -17.94 -41.32
CA LYS A 130 16.03 -18.47 -42.52
C LYS A 130 16.03 -20.00 -42.56
N THR A 131 17.11 -20.64 -42.09
CA THR A 131 17.22 -22.09 -42.04
C THR A 131 16.16 -22.71 -41.14
N ASP A 132 15.92 -22.12 -39.96
CA ASP A 132 14.88 -22.58 -39.02
C ASP A 132 13.49 -22.61 -39.67
N ILE A 133 13.20 -21.67 -40.57
CA ILE A 133 11.93 -21.63 -41.31
C ILE A 133 11.90 -22.68 -42.42
N THR A 134 12.99 -22.82 -43.19
CA THR A 134 13.06 -23.80 -44.27
C THR A 134 13.04 -25.24 -43.79
N ASP A 135 13.59 -25.51 -42.60
CA ASP A 135 13.60 -26.84 -41.99
C ASP A 135 12.20 -27.28 -41.54
N LEU A 136 11.29 -26.33 -41.28
CA LEU A 136 9.86 -26.59 -41.08
C LEU A 136 9.11 -26.87 -42.39
N GLY A 137 9.80 -26.93 -43.53
CA GLY A 137 9.21 -27.12 -44.85
C GLY A 137 8.53 -25.86 -45.42
N ILE A 138 8.69 -24.71 -44.75
CA ILE A 138 8.16 -23.44 -45.23
C ILE A 138 9.17 -22.85 -46.22
N PRO A 139 8.77 -22.51 -47.45
CA PRO A 139 9.69 -21.93 -48.42
C PRO A 139 10.38 -20.67 -47.89
N GLY A 140 11.71 -20.60 -48.01
CA GLY A 140 12.52 -19.49 -47.50
C GLY A 140 12.40 -18.18 -48.31
N SER A 141 11.59 -18.19 -49.36
CA SER A 141 11.25 -17.04 -50.18
C SER A 141 9.82 -17.20 -50.67
N ASP A 142 9.23 -16.10 -51.10
CA ASP A 142 7.93 -16.13 -51.76
C ASP A 142 7.96 -17.11 -52.95
N THR A 143 7.02 -18.05 -52.96
CA THR A 143 6.82 -19.02 -54.04
C THR A 143 5.60 -18.68 -54.89
N ASN A 144 5.06 -17.46 -54.78
CA ASN A 144 3.87 -17.03 -55.50
C ASN A 144 4.02 -17.31 -57.00
N THR A 145 3.41 -18.40 -57.43
CA THR A 145 3.42 -18.85 -58.81
C THR A 145 2.11 -18.41 -59.41
N THR A 146 2.09 -17.21 -59.98
CA THR A 146 0.97 -16.77 -60.78
C THR A 146 1.00 -17.54 -62.10
N TYR A 147 -0.10 -18.19 -62.47
CA TYR A 147 -0.23 -18.88 -63.74
C TYR A 147 -0.95 -17.98 -64.75
N THR A 148 -0.43 -17.90 -65.96
CA THR A 148 -1.13 -17.28 -67.08
C THR A 148 -1.75 -18.37 -67.96
N LEU A 149 -2.96 -18.12 -68.44
CA LEU A 149 -3.61 -18.99 -69.42
C LEU A 149 -2.92 -18.77 -70.78
N SER A 150 -2.29 -19.81 -71.32
CA SER A 150 -1.74 -19.79 -72.68
C SER A 150 -2.73 -20.46 -73.62
N GLY A 151 -3.25 -19.70 -74.59
CA GLY A 151 -4.30 -20.14 -75.49
C GLY A 151 -5.57 -19.28 -75.37
N ALA A 152 -5.45 -18.00 -75.69
CA ALA A 152 -6.62 -17.13 -75.74
C ALA A 152 -7.55 -17.53 -76.90
N TYR A 153 -8.84 -17.62 -76.57
CA TYR A 153 -9.98 -17.84 -77.45
C TYR A 153 -10.04 -16.77 -78.56
N GLY A 154 -9.48 -17.08 -79.73
CA GLY A 154 -9.74 -16.31 -80.94
C GLY A 154 -11.12 -16.69 -81.50
N SER A 155 -11.93 -15.71 -81.91
CA SER A 155 -13.29 -15.94 -82.41
C SER A 155 -13.29 -16.97 -83.54
N GLY A 156 -13.74 -18.19 -83.24
CA GLY A 156 -13.87 -19.28 -84.22
C GLY A 156 -13.02 -20.53 -83.96
N SER A 157 -12.22 -20.60 -82.88
CA SER A 157 -11.43 -21.80 -82.56
C SER A 157 -11.88 -22.46 -81.25
N ASN A 158 -12.32 -23.73 -81.33
CA ASN A 158 -12.72 -24.56 -80.18
C ASN A 158 -11.51 -25.24 -79.52
N THR A 159 -10.40 -24.53 -79.33
CA THR A 159 -9.21 -25.11 -78.68
C THR A 159 -9.32 -24.88 -77.17
N TRP A 160 -9.42 -25.97 -76.42
CA TRP A 160 -9.42 -25.96 -74.95
C TRP A 160 -8.04 -25.53 -74.47
N VAL A 161 -7.96 -24.75 -73.38
CA VAL A 161 -6.67 -24.39 -72.79
C VAL A 161 -5.99 -25.67 -72.30
N THR A 162 -4.90 -26.06 -72.95
CA THR A 162 -4.22 -27.33 -72.67
C THR A 162 -3.09 -27.21 -71.65
N THR A 163 -2.57 -26.00 -71.44
CA THR A 163 -1.39 -25.77 -70.59
C THR A 163 -1.49 -24.48 -69.80
N LEU A 164 -1.24 -24.57 -68.49
CA LEU A 164 -0.99 -23.42 -67.63
C LEU A 164 0.52 -23.17 -67.57
N THR A 165 0.94 -21.96 -67.94
CA THR A 165 2.35 -21.56 -67.90
C THR A 165 2.59 -20.64 -66.70
N PRO A 166 3.55 -20.95 -65.82
CA PRO A 166 3.91 -20.06 -64.72
C PRO A 166 4.54 -18.77 -65.26
N SER A 167 4.16 -17.61 -64.70
CA SER A 167 4.60 -16.31 -65.20
C SER A 167 6.04 -15.95 -64.83
N SER A 168 6.65 -16.62 -63.84
CA SER A 168 8.08 -16.58 -63.53
C SER A 168 8.43 -17.59 -62.42
N GLY A 169 9.64 -18.16 -62.47
CA GLY A 169 10.27 -18.87 -61.34
C GLY A 169 9.99 -20.36 -61.17
N SER A 170 8.97 -20.93 -61.83
CA SER A 170 8.72 -22.38 -61.82
C SER A 170 8.81 -22.96 -63.24
N ALA A 171 9.52 -24.07 -63.43
CA ALA A 171 9.66 -24.74 -64.74
C ALA A 171 8.57 -25.81 -64.99
N THR A 172 7.69 -26.05 -64.01
CA THR A 172 6.64 -27.08 -64.12
C THR A 172 5.42 -26.51 -64.82
N THR A 173 5.24 -26.87 -66.09
CA THR A 173 3.98 -26.71 -66.80
C THR A 173 2.97 -27.72 -66.24
N SER A 174 1.75 -27.26 -65.95
CA SER A 174 0.66 -28.16 -65.54
C SER A 174 -0.28 -28.35 -66.73
N THR A 175 -0.50 -29.59 -67.14
CA THR A 175 -1.50 -29.95 -68.14
C THR A 175 -2.86 -29.91 -67.50
N VAL A 176 -3.80 -29.19 -68.11
CA VAL A 176 -5.20 -29.22 -67.66
C VAL A 176 -5.71 -30.65 -67.95
N PRO A 177 -6.20 -31.39 -66.94
CA PRO A 177 -6.72 -32.73 -67.18
C PRO A 177 -7.90 -32.67 -68.14
N THR A 178 -7.88 -33.54 -69.15
CA THR A 178 -8.95 -33.73 -70.15
C THR A 178 -10.16 -34.42 -69.58
#